data_AF-K0B5B8-F1
#
_entry.id   AF-K0B5B8-F1
#
_cell.length_a   1.000
_cell.length_b   1.000
_cell.length_c   1.000
_cell.angle_alpha   90.00
_cell.angle_beta   90.00
_cell.angle_gamma   90.00
#
_symmetry.space_group_name_H-M   'P 1'
#
loop_
_entity.id
_entity.type
_entity.pdbx_description
1 polymer ?
#
loop_
_entity_poly.entity_id
_entity_poly.type
_entity_poly.pdbx_seq_one_letter_code
_entity_poly.pdbx_strand_id
1 'polypeptide(L)'
;MFFIFLSLLETFLILAVSSIVKINIGLEMIFYHFLSSIVVSFILIVIQVFLSLRFEKQVIGIGVSLFGAFLSFSFSRLPKFITRLIPWCLYTELSPSRMIGIDGVAHYYEKSGNLNIHLIYICIYLILFFILRNIYGKHNY
;
A
#
# COMPACT_ATOMS: atom_id res chain seq x y z
N MET A 1 -13.56 -8.04 6.67
CA MET A 1 -14.52 -8.40 5.60
C MET A 1 -14.58 -7.33 4.52
N PHE A 2 -14.88 -6.07 4.85
CA PHE A 2 -14.99 -4.98 3.85
C PHE A 2 -13.71 -4.74 3.01
N PHE A 3 -12.52 -4.70 3.62
CA PHE A 3 -11.26 -4.48 2.87
C PHE A 3 -10.90 -5.65 1.93
N ILE A 4 -11.29 -6.88 2.27
CA ILE A 4 -11.07 -8.06 1.41
C ILE A 4 -11.93 -7.93 0.15
N PHE A 5 -13.19 -7.52 0.32
CA PHE A 5 -14.08 -7.24 -0.80
C PHE A 5 -13.54 -6.12 -1.70
N LEU A 6 -13.04 -5.03 -1.12
CA LEU A 6 -12.40 -3.96 -1.89
C LEU A 6 -11.15 -4.44 -2.65
N SER A 7 -10.31 -5.28 -2.01
CA SER A 7 -9.12 -5.85 -2.64
C SER A 7 -9.50 -6.78 -3.81
N LEU A 8 -10.58 -7.55 -3.66
CA LEU A 8 -11.13 -8.37 -4.74
C LEU A 8 -11.63 -7.50 -5.90
N LEU A 9 -12.38 -6.43 -5.59
CA LEU A 9 -12.85 -5.48 -6.60
C LEU A 9 -11.68 -4.82 -7.33
N GLU A 10 -10.63 -4.40 -6.61
CA GLU A 10 -9.41 -3.83 -7.18
C GLU A 10 -8.71 -4.81 -8.12
N THR A 11 -8.50 -6.06 -7.69
CA THR A 11 -7.90 -7.08 -8.57
C THR A 11 -8.74 -7.36 -9.81
N PHE A 12 -10.07 -7.38 -9.67
CA PHE A 12 -10.97 -7.53 -10.81
C PHE A 12 -10.86 -6.36 -11.79
N LEU A 13 -10.77 -5.12 -11.30
CA LEU A 13 -10.58 -3.94 -12.14
C LEU A 13 -9.24 -3.98 -12.88
N ILE A 14 -8.16 -4.39 -12.20
CA ILE A 14 -6.83 -4.55 -12.83
C ILE A 14 -6.91 -5.59 -13.95
N LEU A 15 -7.58 -6.72 -13.71
CA LEU A 15 -7.81 -7.75 -14.73
C LEU A 15 -8.63 -7.23 -15.91
N ALA A 16 -9.72 -6.51 -15.66
CA ALA A 16 -10.57 -5.92 -16.69
C ALA A 16 -9.82 -4.89 -17.54
N VAL A 17 -9.01 -4.03 -16.93
CA VAL A 17 -8.19 -3.06 -17.66
C VAL A 17 -7.09 -3.78 -18.45
N SER A 18 -6.46 -4.80 -17.86
CA SER A 18 -5.40 -5.56 -18.53
C SER A 18 -5.90 -6.27 -19.79
N SER A 19 -7.13 -6.79 -19.79
CA SER A 19 -7.72 -7.46 -20.94
C SER A 19 -8.06 -6.48 -22.06
N ILE A 20 -8.56 -5.28 -21.72
CA ILE A 20 -8.81 -4.18 -22.66
C ILE A 20 -7.51 -3.74 -23.35
N VAL A 21 -6.44 -3.58 -22.56
CA VAL A 21 -5.11 -3.13 -23.05
C VAL A 21 -4.29 -4.28 -23.63
N LYS A 22 -4.81 -5.52 -23.63
CA LYS A 22 -4.14 -6.75 -24.08
C LYS A 22 -2.77 -6.97 -23.41
N ILE A 23 -2.71 -6.68 -22.12
CA ILE A 23 -1.54 -6.94 -21.28
C ILE A 23 -1.74 -8.31 -20.64
N ASN A 24 -0.83 -9.25 -20.91
CA ASN A 24 -0.83 -10.52 -20.20
C ASN A 24 -0.18 -10.32 -18.82
N ILE A 25 -0.94 -10.51 -17.74
CA ILE A 25 -0.44 -10.45 -16.37
C ILE A 25 -0.43 -11.89 -15.84
N GLY A 26 0.72 -12.37 -15.37
CA GLY A 26 0.83 -13.70 -14.80
C GLY A 26 -0.06 -13.85 -13.55
N LEU A 27 -0.67 -15.03 -13.38
CA LEU A 27 -1.50 -15.35 -12.21
C LEU A 27 -0.76 -15.15 -10.89
N GLU A 28 0.54 -15.45 -10.86
CA GLU A 28 1.41 -15.24 -9.68
C GLU A 28 1.47 -13.76 -9.29
N MET A 29 1.63 -12.86 -10.26
CA MET A 29 1.68 -11.41 -10.00
C MET A 29 0.35 -10.88 -9.44
N ILE A 30 -0.77 -11.39 -9.94
CA ILE A 30 -2.10 -11.03 -9.44
C ILE A 30 -2.27 -11.50 -7.99
N PHE A 31 -1.83 -12.72 -7.69
CA PHE A 31 -1.89 -13.27 -6.34
C PHE A 31 -1.05 -12.45 -5.36
N TYR A 32 0.18 -12.09 -5.74
CA TYR A 32 1.05 -11.24 -4.91
C TYR A 32 0.48 -9.83 -4.71
N HIS A 33 -0.10 -9.26 -5.77
CA HIS A 33 -0.77 -7.97 -5.67
C HIS A 33 -1.96 -8.03 -4.69
N PHE A 34 -2.82 -9.04 -4.81
CA PHE A 34 -3.97 -9.23 -3.92
C PHE A 34 -3.57 -9.38 -2.46
N LEU A 35 -2.57 -10.22 -2.17
CA LEU A 35 -2.12 -10.43 -0.80
C LEU A 35 -1.53 -9.13 -0.24
N SER A 36 -0.73 -8.43 -1.04
CA SER A 36 -0.08 -7.20 -0.59
C SER A 36 -1.06 -6.04 -0.40
N SER A 37 -2.09 -5.91 -1.24
CA SER A 37 -3.10 -4.85 -1.12
C SER A 37 -3.93 -5.02 0.16
N ILE A 38 -4.25 -6.27 0.55
CA ILE A 38 -4.87 -6.57 1.84
C ILE A 38 -4.00 -6.06 2.98
N VAL A 39 -2.69 -6.33 2.95
CA VAL A 39 -1.86 -5.97 4.09
C VAL A 39 -1.57 -4.48 4.16
N VAL A 40 -1.36 -3.80 3.03
CA VAL A 40 -1.24 -2.34 3.02
C VAL A 40 -2.54 -1.67 3.49
N SER A 41 -3.70 -2.20 3.09
CA SER A 41 -5.00 -1.75 3.64
C SER A 41 -5.02 -1.83 5.16
N PHE A 42 -4.52 -2.94 5.72
CA PHE A 42 -4.47 -3.12 7.17
C PHE A 42 -3.59 -2.08 7.85
N ILE A 43 -2.39 -1.79 7.31
CA ILE A 43 -1.50 -0.75 7.83
C ILE A 43 -2.21 0.61 7.84
N LEU A 44 -2.86 0.99 6.74
CA LEU A 44 -3.57 2.27 6.65
C LEU A 44 -4.73 2.34 7.66
N ILE A 45 -5.48 1.27 7.84
CA ILE A 45 -6.54 1.20 8.86
C ILE A 45 -5.96 1.42 10.25
N VAL A 46 -4.86 0.75 10.59
CA VAL A 46 -4.18 0.89 11.89
C VAL A 46 -3.77 2.36 12.13
N ILE A 47 -3.22 3.01 11.11
CA ILE A 47 -2.86 4.43 11.16
C ILE A 47 -4.10 5.30 11.37
N GLN A 48 -5.18 5.08 10.61
CA GLN A 48 -6.42 5.84 10.75
C GLN A 48 -7.11 5.65 12.10
N VAL A 49 -7.07 4.45 12.65
CA VAL A 49 -7.57 4.17 14.00
C VAL A 49 -6.72 4.90 15.03
N PHE A 50 -5.40 4.89 14.90
CA PHE A 50 -4.51 5.66 15.78
C PHE A 50 -4.82 7.16 15.74
N LEU A 51 -4.96 7.73 14.53
CA LEU A 51 -5.33 9.13 14.34
C LEU A 51 -6.71 9.44 14.97
N SER A 52 -7.69 8.57 14.77
CA SER A 52 -9.03 8.73 15.34
C SER A 52 -9.05 8.64 16.87
N LEU A 53 -8.18 7.80 17.46
CA LEU A 53 -8.03 7.73 18.92
C LEU A 53 -7.36 8.97 19.50
N ARG A 54 -6.46 9.62 18.74
CA ARG A 54 -5.72 10.79 19.20
C ARG A 54 -6.47 12.10 18.96
N PHE A 55 -7.23 12.17 17.88
CA PHE A 55 -7.88 13.37 17.41
C PHE A 55 -9.36 13.10 17.15
N GLU A 56 -10.23 13.78 17.90
CA GLU A 56 -11.69 13.68 17.71
C GLU A 56 -12.15 14.26 16.35
N LYS A 57 -11.38 15.22 15.81
CA LYS A 57 -11.72 15.86 14.53
C LYS A 57 -11.33 14.95 13.36
N GLN A 58 -12.33 14.32 12.76
CA GLN A 58 -12.16 13.44 11.58
C GLN A 58 -11.43 14.11 10.40
N VAL A 59 -11.52 15.43 10.29
CA VAL A 59 -10.79 16.24 9.29
C VAL A 59 -9.28 15.97 9.32
N ILE A 60 -8.70 15.68 10.50
CA ILE A 60 -7.27 15.40 10.64
C ILE A 60 -6.92 14.06 9.97
N GLY A 61 -7.69 13.00 10.21
CA GLY A 61 -7.49 11.70 9.57
C GLY A 61 -7.64 11.77 8.04
N ILE A 62 -8.63 12.53 7.56
CA ILE A 62 -8.84 12.78 6.14
C ILE A 62 -7.66 13.58 5.55
N GLY A 63 -7.23 14.64 6.22
CA GLY A 63 -6.11 15.49 5.78
C GLY A 63 -4.80 14.71 5.67
N VAL A 64 -4.49 13.87 6.66
CA VAL A 64 -3.31 12.99 6.63
C VAL A 64 -3.40 11.97 5.50
N SER A 65 -4.59 11.41 5.25
CA SER A 65 -4.79 10.49 4.12
C SER A 65 -4.56 11.17 2.77
N LEU A 66 -5.10 12.36 2.59
CA LEU A 66 -4.98 13.13 1.36
C LEU A 66 -3.53 13.53 1.11
N PHE A 67 -2.84 14.02 2.14
CA PHE A 67 -1.43 14.39 2.06
C PHE A 67 -0.55 13.17 1.78
N GLY A 68 -0.81 12.04 2.45
CA GLY A 68 -0.12 10.78 2.19
C GLY A 68 -0.31 10.27 0.76
N ALA A 69 -1.51 10.35 0.22
CA ALA A 69 -1.79 9.99 -1.18
C ALA A 69 -1.06 10.93 -2.17
N PHE A 70 -1.05 12.24 -1.90
CA PHE A 70 -0.32 13.20 -2.73
C PHE A 70 1.19 12.96 -2.70
N LEU A 71 1.76 12.67 -1.53
CA LEU A 71 3.16 12.27 -1.39
C LEU A 71 3.45 10.99 -2.14
N SER A 72 2.55 10.00 -2.07
CA SER A 72 2.67 8.73 -2.80
C SER A 72 2.83 8.92 -4.30
N PHE A 73 1.97 9.75 -4.89
CA PHE A 73 2.07 10.09 -6.31
C PHE A 73 3.38 10.84 -6.63
N SER A 74 3.72 11.84 -5.82
CA SER A 74 4.89 12.70 -6.04
C SER A 74 6.21 11.96 -5.87
N PHE A 75 6.27 11.01 -4.94
CA PHE A 75 7.48 10.28 -4.57
C PHE A 75 7.66 8.98 -5.35
N SER A 76 6.79 8.67 -6.30
CA SER A 76 6.93 7.53 -7.22
C SER A 76 8.30 7.47 -7.93
N ARG A 77 8.99 8.62 -8.05
CA ARG A 77 10.32 8.76 -8.65
C ARG A 77 11.50 8.78 -7.65
N LEU A 78 11.23 8.77 -6.34
CA LEU A 78 12.28 8.77 -5.32
C LEU A 78 12.91 7.38 -5.13
N PRO A 79 14.10 7.32 -4.49
CA PRO A 79 14.73 6.06 -4.10
C PRO A 79 13.77 5.17 -3.28
N LYS A 80 13.80 3.85 -3.56
CA LYS A 80 12.90 2.85 -2.94
C LYS A 80 12.94 2.86 -1.40
N PHE A 81 14.06 3.26 -0.81
CA PHE A 81 14.18 3.38 0.65
C PHE A 81 13.19 4.41 1.23
N ILE A 82 13.00 5.54 0.54
CA ILE A 82 12.15 6.64 1.00
C ILE A 82 10.67 6.30 0.77
N THR A 83 10.35 5.72 -0.39
CA THR A 83 8.97 5.32 -0.72
C THR A 83 8.45 4.26 0.24
N ARG A 84 9.28 3.30 0.67
CA ARG A 84 8.86 2.25 1.61
C ARG A 84 8.54 2.74 3.03
N LEU A 85 9.05 3.92 3.43
CA LEU A 85 8.78 4.51 4.74
C LEU A 85 7.41 5.21 4.81
N ILE A 86 6.76 5.42 3.67
CA ILE A 86 5.46 6.07 3.61
C ILE A 86 4.41 5.00 3.30
N PRO A 87 3.48 4.72 4.23
CA PRO A 87 2.47 3.67 4.05
C PRO A 87 1.66 3.83 2.75
N TRP A 88 1.32 5.07 2.40
CA TRP A 88 0.59 5.39 1.17
C TRP A 88 1.39 5.15 -0.11
N CYS A 89 2.73 5.22 -0.07
CA CYS A 89 3.60 4.91 -1.21
C CYS A 89 3.60 3.42 -1.53
N LEU A 90 3.33 2.54 -0.55
CA LEU A 90 3.33 1.10 -0.77
C LEU A 90 2.34 0.68 -1.85
N TYR A 91 1.16 1.32 -1.93
CA TYR A 91 0.19 1.05 -3.02
C TYR A 91 0.77 1.24 -4.42
N THR A 92 1.53 2.32 -4.63
CA THR A 92 2.14 2.59 -5.95
C THR A 92 3.25 1.60 -6.31
N GLU A 93 3.91 1.00 -5.32
CA GLU A 93 4.91 -0.05 -5.57
C GLU A 93 4.28 -1.41 -5.85
N LEU A 94 3.05 -1.63 -5.39
CA LEU A 94 2.30 -2.87 -5.59
C LEU A 94 1.62 -2.95 -6.95
N SER A 95 1.36 -1.81 -7.60
CA SER A 95 0.77 -1.80 -8.94
C SER A 95 1.76 -2.38 -9.95
N PRO A 96 1.41 -3.47 -10.66
CA PRO A 96 2.26 -4.00 -11.72
C PRO A 96 2.38 -2.94 -12.82
N SER A 97 3.59 -2.42 -13.01
CA SER A 97 3.87 -1.44 -14.07
C SER A 97 4.63 -2.13 -15.20
N ARG A 98 4.05 -2.07 -16.40
CA ARG A 98 4.71 -2.53 -17.63
C ARG A 98 5.54 -1.37 -18.18
N MET A 99 6.85 -1.57 -18.32
CA MET A 99 7.70 -0.64 -19.03
C MET A 99 8.17 -1.31 -20.32
N ILE A 100 7.88 -0.69 -21.47
CA ILE A 100 8.38 -1.18 -22.76
C ILE A 100 9.75 -0.52 -22.96
N GLY A 101 10.80 -1.34 -23.01
CA GLY A 101 12.15 -0.86 -23.28
C GLY A 101 12.28 -0.35 -24.72
N ILE A 102 13.39 0.33 -25.01
CA ILE A 102 13.71 0.84 -26.36
C ILE A 102 13.84 -0.32 -27.38
N ASP A 103 14.13 -1.52 -26.89
CA ASP A 103 14.16 -2.80 -27.59
C ASP A 103 12.76 -3.36 -27.95
N GLY A 104 11.68 -2.68 -27.56
CA GLY A 104 10.30 -3.12 -27.82
C GLY A 104 9.85 -4.29 -26.93
N VAL A 105 10.72 -4.76 -26.03
CA VAL A 105 10.41 -5.83 -25.08
C VAL A 105 9.70 -5.22 -23.86
N ALA A 106 8.58 -5.83 -23.49
CA ALA A 106 7.88 -5.47 -22.26
C ALA A 106 8.63 -6.03 -21.07
N HIS A 107 9.40 -5.19 -20.38
CA HIS A 107 9.91 -5.53 -19.07
C HIS A 107 8.83 -5.24 -18.03
N TYR A 108 8.27 -6.31 -17.49
CA TYR A 108 7.55 -6.23 -16.22
C TYR A 108 8.60 -6.02 -15.15
N TYR A 109 8.80 -4.76 -14.75
CA TYR A 109 9.54 -4.53 -13.53
C TYR A 109 8.67 -5.05 -12.40
N GLU A 110 9.01 -6.25 -11.89
CA GLU A 110 8.69 -6.59 -10.52
C GLU A 110 9.32 -5.52 -9.63
N LYS A 111 8.57 -4.43 -9.36
CA LYS A 111 8.86 -3.60 -8.20
C LYS A 111 8.59 -4.39 -6.92
N SER A 112 7.72 -5.41 -7.02
CA SER A 112 7.37 -6.42 -6.02
C SER A 112 8.13 -7.73 -6.24
N GLY A 113 9.42 -7.76 -5.94
CA GLY A 113 10.21 -9.00 -6.02
C GLY A 113 10.36 -9.75 -4.69
N ASN A 114 9.82 -9.25 -3.57
CA ASN A 114 10.02 -9.92 -2.29
C ASN A 114 8.91 -9.60 -1.29
N LEU A 115 7.89 -10.46 -1.26
CA LEU A 115 6.82 -10.46 -0.25
C LEU A 115 7.39 -10.34 1.17
N ASN A 116 8.54 -10.96 1.41
CA ASN A 116 9.24 -10.91 2.70
C ASN A 116 9.61 -9.49 3.13
N ILE A 117 10.02 -8.63 2.18
CA ILE A 117 10.37 -7.24 2.48
C ILE A 117 9.12 -6.49 2.93
N HIS A 118 8.00 -6.68 2.22
CA HIS A 118 6.73 -6.08 2.62
C HIS A 118 6.29 -6.59 3.99
N LEU A 119 6.35 -7.90 4.25
CA LEU A 119 6.04 -8.51 5.56
C LEU A 119 6.88 -7.93 6.70
N ILE A 120 8.17 -7.67 6.47
CA ILE A 120 9.05 -7.03 7.46
C ILE A 120 8.57 -5.62 7.79
N TYR A 121 8.24 -4.81 6.78
CA TYR A 121 7.71 -3.46 7.02
C TYR A 121 6.36 -3.50 7.76
N ILE A 122 5.52 -4.49 7.46
CA ILE A 122 4.26 -4.72 8.18
C ILE A 122 4.52 -5.00 9.66
N CYS A 123 5.44 -5.90 9.98
CA CYS A 123 5.84 -6.16 11.36
C CYS A 123 6.35 -4.89 12.05
N ILE A 124 7.16 -4.07 11.36
CA ILE A 124 7.65 -2.80 11.89
C ILE A 124 6.48 -1.85 12.21
N TYR A 125 5.54 -1.64 11.29
CA TYR A 125 4.39 -0.75 11.54
C TYR A 125 3.49 -1.25 12.68
N LEU A 126 3.27 -2.57 12.79
CA LEU A 126 2.50 -3.14 13.88
C LEU A 126 3.19 -2.97 15.23
N ILE A 127 4.49 -3.25 15.31
CA ILE A 127 5.29 -3.03 16.52
C ILE A 127 5.23 -1.55 16.92
N LEU A 128 5.43 -0.65 15.95
CA LEU A 128 5.40 0.79 16.19
C LEU A 128 4.02 1.26 16.67
N PHE A 129 2.94 0.71 16.13
CA PHE A 129 1.58 0.94 16.62
C PHE A 129 1.39 0.45 18.06
N PHE A 130 1.84 -0.77 18.40
CA PHE A 130 1.74 -1.29 19.77
C PHE A 130 2.54 -0.45 20.77
N ILE A 131 3.74 0.01 20.38
CA ILE A 131 4.56 0.90 21.19
C ILE A 131 3.83 2.23 21.41
N LEU A 132 3.35 2.86 20.34
CA LEU A 132 2.61 4.12 20.44
C LEU A 132 1.36 3.97 21.31
N ARG A 133 0.56 2.91 21.12
CA ARG A 133 -0.59 2.61 21.97
C ARG A 133 -0.21 2.47 23.43
N ASN A 134 0.88 1.77 23.76
CA ASN A 134 1.29 1.55 25.14
C ASN A 134 1.76 2.86 25.83
N ILE A 135 2.45 3.72 25.08
CA ILE A 135 2.89 5.03 25.56
C ILE A 135 1.70 5.95 25.84
N TYR A 136 0.73 6.03 24.91
CA TYR A 136 -0.40 6.94 25.04
C TYR A 136 -1.55 6.39 25.89
N GLY A 137 -1.70 5.06 25.99
CA GLY A 137 -2.68 4.42 26.86
C GLY A 137 -2.41 4.61 28.36
N LYS A 138 -1.18 4.97 28.75
CA LYS A 138 -0.79 5.26 30.13
C LYS A 138 -1.23 6.65 30.64
N HIS A 139 -1.59 7.58 29.75
CA HIS A 139 -1.87 8.98 30.13
C HIS A 139 -3.35 9.30 30.36
N ASN A 140 -4.26 8.32 30.20
CA ASN A 140 -5.71 8.50 30.31
C ASN A 140 -6.32 7.83 31.56
N TYR A 141 -5.55 7.63 32.62
CA TYR A 141 -6.05 7.26 33.95
C TYR A 141 -5.57 8.26 35.00
#